data_AF-A0A7J7DP18-F1
#
_entry.id   AF-A0A7J7DP18-F1
#
_cell.length_a   1.000
_cell.length_b   1.000
_cell.length_c   1.000
_cell.angle_alpha   90.00
_cell.angle_beta   90.00
_cell.angle_gamma   90.00
#
_symmetry.space_group_name_H-M   'P 1'
#
loop_
_entity.id
_entity.type
_entity.pdbx_description
1 polymer ?
#
loop_
_entity_poly.entity_id
_entity_poly.type
_entity_poly.pdbx_seq_one_letter_code
_entity_poly.pdbx_strand_id
1 'polypeptide(L)'
;MSDIISGVIDPPGTEASAAKSGTDASRIAEVKAWLASQFDAVGKEVPEFEYTPRSVSHLYNLASVSQAKTQAASIVANDFRQKASEYRSQAARIREILENGGLAQESLPSNVVASAQVLANVANLLNIRDTELSSFLVAMGDISLRKIGVEEKRAKVQKESKILLDYTRKAIARLTYLKRTLAQLEDEIAPCEAQMANWKTNLQVMGSKERQYLQQYSNYKALLNRVGYTPEISHGLLVEMAEHRKELEKKTKPILETLRSYQDLPPDKALAALAIEDKKRQYAAAEKYLEDVLHSALSTSD
;
A
#
# COMPACT_ATOMS: atom_id res chain seq x y z
N MET A 1 56.04 8.83 -35.61
CA MET A 1 56.93 9.61 -36.50
C MET A 1 56.06 10.05 -37.67
N SER A 2 55.63 11.29 -37.83
CA SER A 2 55.94 12.54 -37.15
C SER A 2 54.80 13.52 -37.44
N ASP A 3 54.50 14.39 -36.49
CA ASP A 3 53.72 15.61 -36.68
C ASP A 3 54.33 16.50 -37.78
N ILE A 4 53.51 17.34 -38.41
CA ILE A 4 53.73 18.80 -38.54
C ILE A 4 52.42 19.49 -38.99
N ILE A 5 52.25 20.67 -38.41
CA ILE A 5 51.10 21.56 -38.33
C ILE A 5 51.05 22.55 -39.50
N SER A 6 49.85 23.08 -39.75
CA SER A 6 49.51 24.48 -40.09
C SER A 6 48.98 24.76 -41.49
N GLY A 7 47.80 25.39 -41.54
CA GLY A 7 47.25 26.00 -42.75
C GLY A 7 45.75 26.27 -42.66
N VAL A 8 45.34 27.10 -41.70
CA VAL A 8 43.99 27.69 -41.64
C VAL A 8 43.81 28.63 -42.84
N ILE A 9 42.82 28.36 -43.69
CA ILE A 9 42.25 29.31 -44.65
C ILE A 9 40.73 29.18 -44.55
N ASP A 10 40.10 30.16 -43.89
CA ASP A 10 38.66 30.41 -43.97
C ASP A 10 38.26 30.79 -45.40
N PRO A 11 37.12 30.29 -45.93
CA PRO A 11 36.36 31.00 -46.95
C PRO A 11 35.18 31.75 -46.32
N PRO A 12 34.74 32.87 -46.92
CA PRO A 12 33.84 33.84 -46.32
C PRO A 12 32.41 33.32 -46.22
N GLY A 13 31.87 33.32 -45.01
CA GLY A 13 30.44 33.16 -44.77
C GLY A 13 29.70 34.47 -45.03
N THR A 14 29.05 34.65 -46.19
CA THR A 14 28.04 35.72 -46.34
C THR A 14 27.03 35.56 -47.50
N GLU A 15 26.78 34.36 -48.03
CA GLU A 15 25.75 34.20 -49.10
C GLU A 15 24.55 33.32 -48.70
N ALA A 16 24.62 32.57 -47.58
CA ALA A 16 23.56 31.63 -47.18
C ALA A 16 22.39 32.26 -46.40
N SER A 17 22.49 33.51 -45.90
CA SER A 17 21.42 34.12 -45.08
C SER A 17 20.39 34.90 -45.89
N ALA A 18 20.77 35.49 -47.02
CA ALA A 18 19.87 36.28 -47.88
C ALA A 18 18.82 35.39 -48.59
N ALA A 19 19.24 34.20 -49.06
CA ALA A 19 18.34 33.25 -49.73
C ALA A 19 17.26 32.67 -48.79
N LYS A 20 17.59 32.46 -47.49
CA LYS A 20 16.63 31.97 -46.49
C LYS A 20 15.57 33.02 -46.13
N SER A 21 15.95 34.29 -46.07
CA SER A 21 15.02 35.39 -45.76
C SER A 21 13.96 35.59 -46.85
N GLY A 22 14.32 35.45 -48.13
CA GLY A 22 13.38 35.53 -49.25
C GLY A 22 12.35 34.39 -49.27
N THR A 23 12.75 33.16 -48.92
CA THR A 23 11.82 32.01 -48.84
C THR A 23 10.84 32.13 -47.68
N ASP A 24 11.26 32.67 -46.54
CA ASP A 24 10.37 32.84 -45.39
C ASP A 24 9.35 33.95 -45.62
N ALA A 25 9.73 35.04 -46.31
CA ALA A 25 8.80 36.10 -46.68
C ALA A 25 7.67 35.60 -47.63
N SER A 26 8.01 34.76 -48.62
CA SER A 26 7.01 34.14 -49.51
C SER A 26 6.06 33.22 -48.75
N ARG A 27 6.60 32.37 -47.87
CA ARG A 27 5.79 31.46 -47.03
C ARG A 27 4.85 32.22 -46.09
N ILE A 28 5.31 33.34 -45.53
CA ILE A 28 4.47 34.20 -44.68
C ILE A 28 3.32 34.81 -45.50
N ALA A 29 3.58 35.28 -46.72
CA ALA A 29 2.54 35.84 -47.59
C ALA A 29 1.48 34.79 -47.98
N GLU A 30 1.91 33.58 -48.34
CA GLU A 30 1.01 32.46 -48.66
C GLU A 30 0.16 32.04 -47.45
N VAL A 31 0.77 31.94 -46.26
CA VAL A 31 0.05 31.64 -45.02
C VAL A 31 -0.97 32.74 -44.68
N LYS A 32 -0.59 34.02 -44.83
CA LYS A 32 -1.50 35.15 -44.58
C LYS A 32 -2.70 35.13 -45.53
N ALA A 33 -2.47 34.93 -46.83
CA ALA A 33 -3.53 34.84 -47.82
C ALA A 33 -4.46 33.65 -47.56
N TRP A 34 -3.89 32.49 -47.23
CA TRP A 34 -4.67 31.30 -46.89
C TRP A 34 -5.51 31.52 -45.63
N LEU A 35 -4.93 32.05 -44.55
CA LEU A 35 -5.67 32.36 -43.32
C LEU A 35 -6.80 33.36 -43.58
N ALA A 36 -6.53 34.44 -44.31
CA ALA A 36 -7.56 35.41 -44.69
C ALA A 36 -8.73 34.73 -45.41
N SER A 37 -8.44 33.89 -46.42
CA SER A 37 -9.48 33.13 -47.13
C SER A 37 -10.28 32.18 -46.25
N GLN A 38 -9.64 31.46 -45.32
CA GLN A 38 -10.32 30.50 -44.45
C GLN A 38 -11.20 31.20 -43.39
N PHE A 39 -10.74 32.32 -42.84
CA PHE A 39 -11.46 33.06 -41.81
C PHE A 39 -12.60 33.90 -42.42
N ASP A 40 -12.39 34.49 -43.60
CA ASP A 40 -13.42 35.21 -44.36
C ASP A 40 -14.58 34.27 -44.74
N ALA A 41 -14.30 33.02 -45.11
CA ALA A 41 -15.32 32.00 -45.39
C ALA A 41 -16.26 31.72 -44.21
N VAL A 42 -15.84 32.03 -42.97
CA VAL A 42 -16.62 31.86 -41.73
C VAL A 42 -17.07 33.22 -41.16
N GLY A 43 -16.82 34.32 -41.88
CA GLY A 43 -17.15 35.68 -41.45
C GLY A 43 -16.39 36.13 -40.20
N LYS A 44 -15.17 35.64 -40.00
CA LYS A 44 -14.30 35.99 -38.87
C LYS A 44 -13.03 36.67 -39.34
N GLU A 45 -12.44 37.47 -38.46
CA GLU A 45 -11.10 38.04 -38.67
C GLU A 45 -10.01 37.05 -38.25
N VAL A 46 -8.85 37.14 -38.88
CA VAL A 46 -7.67 36.33 -38.53
C VAL A 46 -7.12 36.83 -37.18
N PRO A 47 -7.02 35.98 -36.15
CA PRO A 47 -6.45 36.38 -34.87
C PRO A 47 -5.00 36.87 -35.02
N GLU A 48 -4.61 37.85 -34.22
CA GLU A 48 -3.21 38.29 -34.16
C GLU A 48 -2.33 37.21 -33.50
N PHE A 49 -1.23 36.83 -34.16
CA PHE A 49 -0.24 35.91 -33.62
C PHE A 49 1.15 36.23 -34.16
N GLU A 50 2.18 35.77 -33.46
CA GLU A 50 3.56 36.00 -33.85
C GLU A 50 4.01 35.07 -34.98
N TYR A 51 4.52 35.67 -36.06
CA TYR A 51 5.12 34.98 -37.21
C TYR A 51 6.56 34.57 -36.89
N THR A 52 6.71 33.58 -36.02
CA THR A 52 8.00 32.91 -35.79
C THR A 52 8.32 31.93 -36.94
N PRO A 53 9.59 31.65 -37.27
CA PRO A 53 9.94 30.68 -38.32
C PRO A 53 9.31 29.29 -38.12
N ARG A 54 9.15 28.88 -36.85
CA ARG A 54 8.48 27.63 -36.48
C ARG A 54 6.97 27.69 -36.74
N SER A 55 6.28 28.76 -36.32
CA SER A 55 4.84 28.91 -36.57
C SER A 55 4.53 29.03 -38.06
N VAL A 56 5.33 29.79 -38.81
CA VAL A 56 5.23 29.90 -40.27
C VAL A 56 5.42 28.55 -40.95
N SER A 57 6.42 27.76 -40.55
CA SER A 57 6.65 26.43 -41.15
C SER A 57 5.48 25.47 -40.90
N HIS A 58 4.93 25.46 -39.68
CA HIS A 58 3.76 24.64 -39.35
C HIS A 58 2.50 25.09 -40.10
N LEU A 59 2.24 26.41 -40.15
CA LEU A 59 1.08 26.96 -40.84
C LEU A 59 1.20 26.79 -42.36
N TYR A 60 2.39 26.90 -42.92
CA TYR A 60 2.64 26.66 -44.35
C TYR A 60 2.35 25.20 -44.71
N ASN A 61 2.83 24.25 -43.92
CA ASN A 61 2.52 22.84 -44.11
C ASN A 61 1.02 22.56 -43.98
N LEU A 62 0.35 23.18 -43.00
CA LEU A 62 -1.08 23.06 -42.82
C LEU A 62 -1.86 23.65 -44.02
N ALA A 63 -1.47 24.83 -44.50
CA ALA A 63 -2.05 25.50 -45.65
C ALA A 63 -1.89 24.64 -46.91
N SER A 64 -0.70 24.12 -47.19
CA SER A 64 -0.42 23.25 -48.32
C SER A 64 -1.28 21.98 -48.29
N VAL A 65 -1.34 21.30 -47.14
CA VAL A 65 -2.17 20.10 -46.97
C VAL A 65 -3.66 20.44 -47.09
N SER A 66 -4.11 21.56 -46.53
CA SER A 66 -5.50 22.02 -46.61
C SER A 66 -5.90 22.32 -48.06
N GLN A 67 -5.10 23.11 -48.77
CA GLN A 67 -5.35 23.48 -50.16
C GLN A 67 -5.34 22.24 -51.08
N ALA A 68 -4.37 21.34 -50.91
CA ALA A 68 -4.32 20.10 -51.67
C ALA A 68 -5.58 19.23 -51.44
N LYS A 69 -6.05 19.14 -50.19
CA LYS A 69 -7.31 18.44 -49.86
C LYS A 69 -8.53 19.11 -50.47
N THR A 70 -8.62 20.44 -50.39
CA THR A 70 -9.73 21.21 -50.97
C THR A 70 -9.77 21.06 -52.49
N GLN A 71 -8.61 21.11 -53.15
CA GLN A 71 -8.49 20.87 -54.59
C GLN A 71 -8.92 19.45 -54.96
N ALA A 72 -8.40 18.43 -54.26
CA ALA A 72 -8.78 17.04 -54.49
C ALA A 72 -10.30 16.83 -54.28
N ALA A 73 -10.88 17.40 -53.22
CA ALA A 73 -12.31 17.35 -52.97
C ALA A 73 -13.11 18.04 -54.09
N SER A 74 -12.64 19.19 -54.59
CA SER A 74 -13.29 19.88 -55.70
C SER A 74 -13.24 19.07 -57.00
N ILE A 75 -12.12 18.40 -57.29
CA ILE A 75 -12.00 17.53 -58.47
C ILE A 75 -12.99 16.37 -58.37
N VAL A 76 -13.03 15.67 -57.23
CA VAL A 76 -13.95 14.55 -56.99
C VAL A 76 -15.41 15.01 -57.05
N ALA A 77 -15.73 16.19 -56.50
CA ALA A 77 -17.08 16.75 -56.57
C ALA A 77 -17.50 17.07 -58.02
N ASN A 78 -16.59 17.61 -58.83
CA ASN A 78 -16.87 17.89 -60.24
C ASN A 78 -17.03 16.60 -61.05
N ASP A 79 -16.18 15.60 -60.84
CA ASP A 79 -16.29 14.27 -61.45
C ASP A 79 -17.64 13.61 -61.10
N PHE A 80 -18.05 13.63 -59.83
CA PHE A 80 -19.36 13.09 -59.45
C PHE A 80 -20.54 13.86 -60.06
N ARG A 81 -20.44 15.19 -60.17
CA ARG A 81 -21.48 15.99 -60.85
C ARG A 81 -21.58 15.63 -62.33
N GLN A 82 -20.45 15.49 -63.01
CA GLN A 82 -20.40 15.08 -64.40
C GLN A 82 -21.01 13.69 -64.58
N LYS A 83 -20.53 12.69 -63.85
CA LYS A 83 -21.08 11.32 -63.87
C LYS A 83 -22.57 11.30 -63.59
N ALA A 84 -23.03 12.05 -62.59
CA ALA A 84 -24.46 12.15 -62.28
C ALA A 84 -25.27 12.78 -63.44
N SER A 85 -24.70 13.73 -64.19
CA SER A 85 -25.34 14.27 -65.39
C SER A 85 -25.42 13.24 -66.52
N GLU A 86 -24.35 12.48 -66.75
CA GLU A 86 -24.28 11.42 -67.76
C GLU A 86 -25.25 10.27 -67.44
N TYR A 87 -25.33 9.83 -66.18
CA TYR A 87 -26.30 8.82 -65.73
C TYR A 87 -27.74 9.31 -65.92
N ARG A 88 -28.03 10.60 -65.66
CA ARG A 88 -29.38 11.16 -65.90
C ARG A 88 -29.72 11.21 -67.38
N SER A 89 -28.79 11.64 -68.24
CA SER A 89 -29.03 11.65 -69.69
C SER A 89 -29.21 10.24 -70.25
N GLN A 90 -28.43 9.27 -69.78
CA GLN A 90 -28.56 7.88 -70.20
C GLN A 90 -29.88 7.26 -69.70
N ALA A 91 -30.29 7.57 -68.47
CA ALA A 91 -31.59 7.13 -67.94
C ALA A 91 -32.76 7.72 -68.75
N ALA A 92 -32.68 9.00 -69.16
CA ALA A 92 -33.67 9.61 -70.05
C ALA A 92 -33.72 8.92 -71.42
N ARG A 93 -32.55 8.67 -72.04
CA ARG A 93 -32.45 7.94 -73.30
C ARG A 93 -33.04 6.52 -73.22
N ILE A 94 -32.72 5.77 -72.16
CA ILE A 94 -33.28 4.42 -71.96
C ILE A 94 -34.80 4.47 -71.79
N ARG A 95 -35.30 5.46 -71.04
CA ARG A 95 -36.74 5.66 -70.86
C ARG A 95 -37.45 5.89 -72.20
N GLU A 96 -36.92 6.78 -73.03
CA GLU A 96 -37.48 7.06 -74.37
C GLU A 96 -37.49 5.79 -75.26
N ILE A 97 -36.42 4.99 -75.24
CA ILE A 97 -36.37 3.71 -75.97
C ILE A 97 -37.46 2.74 -75.48
N LEU A 98 -37.65 2.64 -74.16
CA LEU A 98 -38.68 1.77 -73.58
C LEU A 98 -40.08 2.26 -73.91
N GLU A 99 -40.33 3.57 -73.87
CA GLU A 99 -41.60 4.20 -74.27
C GLU A 99 -41.92 3.89 -75.74
N ASN A 100 -40.95 4.06 -76.65
CA ASN A 100 -41.10 3.71 -78.06
C ASN A 100 -41.38 2.21 -78.28
N GLY A 101 -40.89 1.36 -77.39
CA GLY A 101 -41.15 -0.09 -77.39
C GLY A 101 -42.44 -0.51 -76.70
N GLY A 102 -43.26 0.43 -76.20
CA GLY A 102 -44.51 0.13 -75.46
C GLY A 102 -44.29 -0.39 -74.03
N LEU A 103 -43.07 -0.27 -73.50
CA LEU A 103 -42.67 -0.67 -72.16
C LEU A 103 -42.56 0.54 -71.22
N ALA A 104 -43.41 1.55 -71.42
CA ALA A 104 -43.48 2.68 -70.51
C ALA A 104 -43.84 2.22 -69.09
N GLN A 105 -43.35 2.94 -68.08
CA GLN A 105 -43.63 2.58 -66.68
C GLN A 105 -45.14 2.59 -66.38
N GLU A 106 -45.87 3.54 -66.97
CA GLU A 106 -47.33 3.67 -66.84
C GLU A 106 -48.11 2.51 -67.49
N SER A 107 -47.55 1.85 -68.50
CA SER A 107 -48.21 0.75 -69.21
C SER A 107 -47.95 -0.61 -68.58
N LEU A 108 -47.08 -0.70 -67.58
CA LEU A 108 -46.74 -1.94 -66.89
C LEU A 108 -47.66 -2.20 -65.68
N PRO A 109 -47.99 -3.47 -65.39
CA PRO A 109 -48.66 -3.84 -64.15
C PRO A 109 -47.88 -3.39 -62.91
N SER A 110 -48.60 -2.90 -61.88
CA SER A 110 -48.00 -2.31 -60.69
C SER A 110 -47.08 -3.27 -59.91
N ASN A 111 -47.36 -4.57 -59.92
CA ASN A 111 -46.52 -5.60 -59.31
C ASN A 111 -45.17 -5.77 -60.04
N VAL A 112 -45.14 -5.58 -61.36
CA VAL A 112 -43.91 -5.67 -62.16
C VAL A 112 -43.03 -4.46 -61.87
N VAL A 113 -43.62 -3.26 -61.83
CA VAL A 113 -42.92 -2.02 -61.46
C VAL A 113 -42.33 -2.12 -60.05
N ALA A 114 -43.13 -2.59 -59.08
CA ALA A 114 -42.66 -2.76 -57.71
C ALA A 114 -41.49 -3.77 -57.61
N SER A 115 -41.58 -4.90 -58.33
CA SER A 115 -40.52 -5.92 -58.33
C SER A 115 -39.22 -5.40 -58.95
N ALA A 116 -39.31 -4.70 -60.09
CA ALA A 116 -38.15 -4.09 -60.74
C ALA A 116 -37.51 -3.01 -59.85
N GLN A 117 -38.32 -2.21 -59.15
CA GLN A 117 -37.82 -1.21 -58.21
C GLN A 117 -37.07 -1.85 -57.04
N VAL A 118 -37.61 -2.94 -56.46
CA VAL A 118 -36.92 -3.69 -55.40
C VAL A 118 -35.59 -4.23 -55.91
N LEU A 119 -35.57 -4.83 -57.10
CA LEU A 119 -34.35 -5.39 -57.69
C LEU A 119 -33.29 -4.31 -57.91
N ALA A 120 -33.67 -3.15 -58.46
CA ALA A 120 -32.79 -2.01 -58.65
C ALA A 120 -32.27 -1.45 -57.32
N ASN A 121 -33.13 -1.35 -56.31
CA ASN A 121 -32.73 -0.88 -54.97
C ASN A 121 -31.73 -1.82 -54.30
N VAL A 122 -31.97 -3.14 -54.36
CA VAL A 122 -31.05 -4.14 -53.82
C VAL A 122 -29.74 -4.14 -54.61
N ALA A 123 -29.80 -4.01 -55.95
CA ALA A 123 -28.60 -3.89 -56.78
C ALA A 123 -27.73 -2.68 -56.38
N ASN A 124 -28.35 -1.52 -56.20
CA ASN A 124 -27.68 -0.31 -55.75
C ASN A 124 -27.10 -0.46 -54.33
N LEU A 125 -27.82 -1.11 -53.41
CA LEU A 125 -27.36 -1.36 -52.04
C LEU A 125 -26.15 -2.31 -52.01
N LEU A 126 -26.16 -3.33 -52.87
CA LEU A 126 -25.07 -4.28 -53.04
C LEU A 126 -23.94 -3.74 -53.93
N ASN A 127 -24.12 -2.55 -54.53
CA ASN A 127 -23.20 -1.92 -55.47
C ASN A 127 -22.83 -2.82 -56.66
N ILE A 128 -23.83 -3.52 -57.21
CA ILE A 128 -23.70 -4.33 -58.43
C ILE A 128 -24.22 -3.56 -59.65
N ARG A 129 -23.69 -3.87 -60.83
CA ARG A 129 -23.94 -3.11 -62.08
C ARG A 129 -25.01 -3.74 -62.97
N ASP A 130 -25.35 -4.98 -62.67
CA ASP A 130 -26.23 -5.86 -63.43
C ASP A 130 -27.33 -6.42 -62.52
N THR A 131 -28.33 -7.02 -63.13
CA THR A 131 -29.41 -7.71 -62.42
C THR A 131 -29.27 -9.24 -62.50
N GLU A 132 -28.04 -9.74 -62.70
CA GLU A 132 -27.78 -11.18 -62.77
C GLU A 132 -27.80 -11.83 -61.39
N LEU A 133 -28.42 -13.00 -61.30
CA LEU A 133 -28.52 -13.76 -60.04
C LEU A 133 -27.15 -14.10 -59.44
N SER A 134 -26.18 -14.46 -60.29
CA SER A 134 -24.78 -14.71 -59.92
C SER A 134 -24.18 -13.52 -59.16
N SER A 135 -24.31 -12.31 -59.70
CA SER A 135 -23.80 -11.08 -59.12
C SER A 135 -24.45 -10.76 -57.77
N PHE A 136 -25.78 -10.96 -57.65
CA PHE A 136 -26.48 -10.85 -56.37
C PHE A 136 -25.97 -11.84 -55.33
N LEU A 137 -25.81 -13.12 -55.69
CA LEU A 137 -25.39 -14.17 -54.77
C LEU A 137 -23.97 -13.92 -54.24
N VAL A 138 -23.04 -13.50 -55.10
CA VAL A 138 -21.66 -13.15 -54.71
C VAL A 138 -21.68 -11.95 -53.75
N ALA A 139 -22.36 -10.86 -54.11
CA ALA A 139 -22.38 -9.66 -53.27
C ALA A 139 -23.06 -9.90 -51.90
N MET A 140 -24.12 -10.69 -51.87
CA MET A 140 -24.77 -11.11 -50.61
C MET A 140 -23.86 -12.00 -49.77
N GLY A 141 -23.12 -12.92 -50.41
CA GLY A 141 -22.11 -13.75 -49.76
C GLY A 141 -21.01 -12.91 -49.11
N ASP A 142 -20.46 -11.95 -49.84
CA ASP A 142 -19.41 -11.04 -49.36
C ASP A 142 -19.89 -10.19 -48.18
N ILE A 143 -21.10 -9.65 -48.24
CA ILE A 143 -21.70 -8.90 -47.12
C ILE A 143 -21.94 -9.81 -45.92
N SER A 144 -22.41 -11.04 -46.14
CA SER A 144 -22.65 -11.99 -45.06
C SER A 144 -21.34 -12.38 -44.35
N LEU A 145 -20.26 -12.63 -45.09
CA LEU A 145 -18.93 -12.89 -44.53
C LEU A 145 -18.39 -11.66 -43.78
N ARG A 146 -18.52 -10.46 -44.34
CA ARG A 146 -18.13 -9.23 -43.64
C ARG A 146 -18.92 -9.01 -42.36
N LYS A 147 -20.23 -9.28 -42.38
CA LYS A 147 -21.10 -9.21 -41.20
C LYS A 147 -20.60 -10.14 -40.10
N ILE A 148 -20.34 -11.41 -40.42
CA ILE A 148 -19.81 -12.40 -39.45
C ILE A 148 -18.48 -11.92 -38.87
N GLY A 149 -17.55 -11.44 -39.71
CA GLY A 149 -16.26 -10.94 -39.24
C GLY A 149 -16.37 -9.70 -38.32
N VAL A 150 -17.36 -8.83 -38.55
CA VAL A 150 -17.64 -7.69 -37.67
C VAL A 150 -18.29 -8.15 -36.36
N GLU A 151 -19.21 -9.11 -36.42
CA GLU A 151 -19.85 -9.70 -35.22
C GLU A 151 -18.83 -10.41 -34.33
N GLU A 152 -17.89 -11.15 -34.90
CA GLU A 152 -16.80 -11.79 -34.17
C GLU A 152 -15.89 -10.78 -33.47
N LYS A 153 -15.45 -9.72 -34.19
CA LYS A 153 -14.66 -8.63 -33.60
C LYS A 153 -15.43 -7.94 -32.48
N ARG A 154 -16.72 -7.70 -32.67
CA ARG A 154 -17.58 -7.10 -31.64
C ARG A 154 -17.69 -8.00 -30.41
N ALA A 155 -17.86 -9.31 -30.60
CA ALA A 155 -17.91 -10.27 -29.50
C ALA A 155 -16.58 -10.32 -28.72
N LYS A 156 -15.44 -10.28 -29.43
CA LYS A 156 -14.11 -10.23 -28.81
C LYS A 156 -13.93 -8.97 -27.97
N VAL A 157 -14.21 -7.79 -28.54
CA VAL A 157 -14.12 -6.51 -27.82
C VAL A 157 -15.06 -6.48 -26.61
N GLN A 158 -16.27 -7.03 -26.75
CA GLN A 158 -17.22 -7.12 -25.63
C GLN A 158 -16.68 -7.98 -24.48
N LYS A 159 -16.02 -9.10 -24.81
CA LYS A 159 -15.38 -9.98 -23.81
C LYS A 159 -14.21 -9.28 -23.12
N GLU A 160 -13.33 -8.63 -23.88
CA GLU A 160 -12.20 -7.86 -23.35
C GLU A 160 -12.67 -6.71 -22.46
N SER A 161 -13.70 -5.97 -22.89
CA SER A 161 -14.33 -4.91 -22.10
C SER A 161 -14.86 -5.42 -20.76
N LYS A 162 -15.55 -6.57 -20.75
CA LYS A 162 -16.04 -7.20 -19.51
C LYS A 162 -14.89 -7.56 -18.56
N ILE A 163 -13.82 -8.16 -19.08
CA ILE A 163 -12.63 -8.51 -18.31
C ILE A 163 -11.97 -7.26 -17.70
N LEU A 164 -11.83 -6.19 -18.51
CA LEU A 164 -11.23 -4.94 -18.07
C LEU A 164 -12.08 -4.26 -16.98
N LEU A 165 -13.40 -4.28 -17.11
CA LEU A 165 -14.32 -3.79 -16.08
C LEU A 165 -14.16 -4.56 -14.76
N ASP A 166 -14.01 -5.89 -14.81
CA ASP A 166 -13.81 -6.69 -13.61
C ASP A 166 -12.47 -6.39 -12.94
N TYR A 167 -11.38 -6.20 -13.71
CA TYR A 167 -10.10 -5.73 -13.16
C TYR A 167 -10.22 -4.33 -12.53
N THR A 168 -10.93 -3.42 -13.19
CA THR A 168 -11.14 -2.07 -12.69
C THR A 168 -11.90 -2.08 -11.37
N ARG A 169 -12.97 -2.89 -11.26
CA ARG A 169 -13.73 -3.07 -10.02
C ARG A 169 -12.86 -3.62 -8.89
N LYS A 170 -12.02 -4.64 -9.18
CA LYS A 170 -11.08 -5.20 -8.20
C LYS A 170 -10.06 -4.16 -7.73
N ALA A 171 -9.52 -3.37 -8.65
CA ALA A 171 -8.58 -2.31 -8.34
C ALA A 171 -9.21 -1.22 -7.46
N ILE A 172 -10.43 -0.79 -7.77
CA ILE A 172 -11.18 0.18 -6.96
C ILE A 172 -11.45 -0.38 -5.56
N ALA A 173 -11.90 -1.64 -5.44
CA ALA A 173 -12.14 -2.25 -4.13
C ALA A 173 -10.87 -2.29 -3.27
N ARG A 174 -9.72 -2.65 -3.87
CA ARG A 174 -8.43 -2.68 -3.19
C ARG A 174 -7.95 -1.28 -2.80
N LEU A 175 -8.12 -0.29 -3.68
CA LEU A 175 -7.80 1.10 -3.38
C LEU A 175 -8.64 1.62 -2.20
N THR A 176 -9.94 1.35 -2.18
CA THR A 176 -10.84 1.73 -1.09
C THR A 176 -10.43 1.08 0.23
N TYR A 177 -10.05 -0.21 0.21
CA TYR A 177 -9.53 -0.89 1.39
C TYR A 177 -8.24 -0.24 1.90
N LEU A 178 -7.27 0.01 1.02
CA LEU A 178 -6.00 0.65 1.38
C LEU A 178 -6.18 2.07 1.95
N LYS A 179 -7.12 2.85 1.38
CA LYS A 179 -7.46 4.17 1.92
C LYS A 179 -8.02 4.08 3.34
N ARG A 180 -8.87 3.08 3.62
CA ARG A 180 -9.41 2.86 4.96
C ARG A 180 -8.33 2.47 5.97
N THR A 181 -7.44 1.54 5.59
CA THR A 181 -6.34 1.13 6.47
C THR A 181 -5.36 2.26 6.74
N LEU A 182 -5.09 3.10 5.73
CA LEU A 182 -4.25 4.27 5.89
C LEU A 182 -4.87 5.26 6.88
N ALA A 183 -6.16 5.57 6.74
CA ALA A 183 -6.85 6.46 7.67
C ALA A 183 -6.83 5.92 9.12
N GLN A 184 -7.02 4.61 9.31
CA GLN A 184 -6.92 3.97 10.63
C GLN A 184 -5.51 4.12 11.23
N LEU A 185 -4.47 3.91 10.43
CA LEU A 185 -3.09 4.09 10.88
C LEU A 185 -2.79 5.55 11.20
N GLU A 186 -3.30 6.50 10.42
CA GLU A 186 -3.16 7.93 10.71
C GLU A 186 -3.83 8.32 12.03
N ASP A 187 -5.03 7.78 12.31
CA ASP A 187 -5.73 7.99 13.58
C ASP A 187 -4.96 7.39 14.78
N GLU A 188 -4.18 6.33 14.58
CA GLU A 188 -3.35 5.69 15.62
C GLU A 188 -2.04 6.44 15.94
N ILE A 189 -1.61 7.39 15.10
CA ILE A 189 -0.36 8.16 15.33
C ILE A 189 -0.49 9.03 16.60
N ALA A 190 -1.54 9.83 16.70
CA ALA A 190 -1.74 10.75 17.83
C ALA A 190 -1.74 10.06 19.22
N PRO A 191 -2.48 8.94 19.45
CA PRO A 191 -2.43 8.24 20.73
C PRO A 191 -1.06 7.60 21.00
N CYS A 192 -0.39 7.06 19.97
CA CYS A 192 0.97 6.54 20.11
C CYS A 192 1.97 7.64 20.51
N GLU A 193 1.89 8.81 19.87
CA GLU A 193 2.73 9.96 20.22
C GLU A 193 2.48 10.45 21.65
N ALA A 194 1.22 10.54 22.07
CA ALA A 194 0.85 10.90 23.43
C ALA A 194 1.39 9.88 24.46
N GLN A 195 1.30 8.58 24.14
CA GLN A 195 1.86 7.52 24.98
C GLN A 195 3.39 7.62 25.07
N MET A 196 4.07 7.83 23.94
CA MET A 196 5.52 8.02 23.91
C MET A 196 5.95 9.25 24.72
N ALA A 197 5.21 10.36 24.63
CA ALA A 197 5.47 11.56 25.41
C ALA A 197 5.31 11.32 26.93
N ASN A 198 4.28 10.55 27.32
CA ASN A 198 4.08 10.14 28.71
C ASN A 198 5.24 9.25 29.20
N TRP A 199 5.63 8.24 28.41
CA TRP A 199 6.77 7.37 28.75
C TRP A 199 8.08 8.14 28.88
N LYS A 200 8.33 9.10 27.99
CA LYS A 200 9.49 9.99 28.06
C LYS A 200 9.51 10.79 29.36
N THR A 201 8.36 11.34 29.76
CA THR A 201 8.21 12.10 31.01
C THR A 201 8.43 11.21 32.22
N ASN A 202 7.81 10.02 32.26
CA ASN A 202 7.97 9.06 33.34
C ASN A 202 9.42 8.60 33.47
N LEU A 203 10.12 8.37 32.36
CA LEU A 203 11.53 7.99 32.36
C LEU A 203 12.41 9.09 32.99
N GLN A 204 12.13 10.36 32.68
CA GLN A 204 12.83 11.49 33.29
C GLN A 204 12.61 11.56 34.81
N VAL A 205 11.39 11.28 35.28
CA VAL A 205 11.08 11.17 36.71
C VAL A 205 11.82 10.00 37.34
N MET A 206 11.82 8.83 36.71
CA MET A 206 12.53 7.64 37.21
C MET A 206 14.03 7.86 37.30
N GLY A 207 14.66 8.47 36.28
CA GLY A 207 16.08 8.82 36.34
C GLY A 207 16.42 9.88 37.41
N SER A 208 15.45 10.71 37.80
CA SER A 208 15.62 11.64 38.93
C SER A 208 15.52 10.91 40.28
N LYS A 209 14.58 9.97 40.42
CA LYS A 209 14.44 9.12 41.61
C LYS A 209 15.63 8.18 41.80
N GLU A 210 16.15 7.60 40.71
CA GLU A 210 17.34 6.76 40.74
C GLU A 210 18.53 7.52 41.33
N ARG A 211 18.79 8.74 40.84
CA ARG A 211 19.86 9.62 41.38
C ARG A 211 19.65 9.93 42.86
N GLN A 212 18.41 10.21 43.26
CA GLN A 212 18.06 10.43 44.67
C GLN A 212 18.35 9.20 45.53
N TYR A 213 17.94 8.01 45.09
CA TYR A 213 18.17 6.76 45.83
C TYR A 213 19.64 6.40 45.90
N LEU A 214 20.41 6.59 44.81
CA LEU A 214 21.86 6.41 44.85
C LEU A 214 22.52 7.34 45.87
N GLN A 215 22.10 8.60 45.90
CA GLN A 215 22.62 9.58 46.86
C GLN A 215 22.26 9.20 48.30
N GLN A 216 21.01 8.81 48.55
CA GLN A 216 20.57 8.33 49.87
C GLN A 216 21.32 7.07 50.30
N TYR A 217 21.48 6.09 49.40
CA TYR A 217 22.25 4.89 49.65
C TYR A 217 23.69 5.21 50.02
N SER A 218 24.34 6.11 49.27
CA SER A 218 25.70 6.58 49.57
C SER A 218 25.79 7.24 50.95
N ASN A 219 24.81 8.10 51.28
CA ASN A 219 24.73 8.76 52.59
C ASN A 219 24.55 7.74 53.74
N TYR A 220 23.64 6.78 53.61
CA TYR A 220 23.44 5.74 54.62
C TYR A 220 24.66 4.84 54.76
N LYS A 221 25.31 4.48 53.65
CA LYS A 221 26.56 3.71 53.68
C LYS A 221 27.66 4.47 54.42
N ALA A 222 27.80 5.78 54.17
CA ALA A 222 28.74 6.61 54.91
C ALA A 222 28.40 6.70 56.42
N LEU A 223 27.11 6.81 56.76
CA LEU A 223 26.65 6.83 58.16
C LEU A 223 26.94 5.50 58.87
N LEU A 224 26.63 4.37 58.24
CA LEU A 224 26.91 3.02 58.76
C LEU A 224 28.41 2.83 59.01
N ASN A 225 29.24 3.24 58.05
CA ASN A 225 30.70 3.22 58.20
C ASN A 225 31.17 4.10 59.37
N ARG A 226 30.60 5.31 59.55
CA ARG A 226 30.94 6.22 60.65
C ARG A 226 30.59 5.63 62.02
N VAL A 227 29.48 4.90 62.12
CA VAL A 227 29.02 4.26 63.36
C VAL A 227 29.75 2.92 63.61
N GLY A 228 30.63 2.50 62.69
CA GLY A 228 31.40 1.25 62.83
C GLY A 228 30.54 -0.01 62.65
N TYR A 229 29.42 0.11 61.94
CA TYR A 229 28.53 -1.02 61.70
C TYR A 229 29.23 -2.10 60.87
N THR A 230 29.33 -3.30 61.41
CA THR A 230 29.73 -4.51 60.68
C THR A 230 28.48 -5.36 60.40
N PRO A 231 28.44 -6.08 59.26
CA PRO A 231 27.33 -6.99 58.93
C PRO A 231 27.02 -8.02 60.02
N GLU A 232 27.99 -8.30 60.89
CA GLU A 232 27.88 -9.20 62.05
C GLU A 232 26.92 -8.70 63.14
N ILE A 233 26.69 -7.38 63.22
CA ILE A 233 25.78 -6.75 64.18
C ILE A 233 24.38 -6.58 63.55
N SER A 234 24.12 -7.20 62.40
CA SER A 234 22.80 -7.24 61.80
C SER A 234 21.82 -7.94 62.73
N HIS A 235 20.59 -7.43 62.85
CA HIS A 235 19.58 -8.00 63.74
C HIS A 235 19.34 -9.49 63.46
N GLY A 236 19.27 -9.90 62.18
CA GLY A 236 19.10 -11.30 61.81
C GLY A 236 20.25 -12.17 62.34
N LEU A 237 21.50 -11.73 62.15
CA LEU A 237 22.65 -12.48 62.63
C LEU A 237 22.74 -12.50 64.16
N LEU A 238 22.39 -11.39 64.83
CA LEU A 238 22.32 -11.32 66.29
C LEU A 238 21.27 -12.27 66.87
N VAL A 239 20.11 -12.39 66.21
CA VAL A 239 19.07 -13.35 66.59
C VAL A 239 19.59 -14.77 66.41
N GLU A 240 20.20 -15.10 65.27
CA GLU A 240 20.84 -16.40 65.04
C GLU A 240 21.91 -16.70 66.11
N MET A 241 22.77 -15.74 66.44
CA MET A 241 23.78 -15.90 67.50
C MET A 241 23.15 -16.07 68.89
N ALA A 242 22.05 -15.38 69.18
CA ALA A 242 21.34 -15.52 70.44
C ALA A 242 20.64 -16.89 70.56
N GLU A 243 20.06 -17.39 69.46
CA GLU A 243 19.48 -18.72 69.38
C GLU A 243 20.56 -19.80 69.54
N HIS A 244 21.69 -19.67 68.84
CA HIS A 244 22.82 -20.57 69.00
C HIS A 244 23.38 -20.55 70.43
N ARG A 245 23.49 -19.36 71.06
CA ARG A 245 23.87 -19.23 72.47
C ARG A 245 22.88 -19.95 73.38
N LYS A 246 21.57 -19.78 73.16
CA LYS A 246 20.52 -20.45 73.95
C LYS A 246 20.57 -21.96 73.79
N GLU A 247 20.88 -22.45 72.59
CA GLU A 247 21.04 -23.88 72.34
C GLU A 247 22.30 -24.44 73.01
N LEU A 248 23.42 -23.72 72.97
CA LEU A 248 24.62 -24.05 73.74
C LEU A 248 24.29 -24.08 75.23
N GLU A 249 23.61 -23.07 75.77
CA GLU A 249 23.24 -23.00 77.18
C GLU A 249 22.36 -24.19 77.60
N LYS A 250 21.42 -24.61 76.75
CA LYS A 250 20.60 -25.82 76.97
C LYS A 250 21.46 -27.08 77.06
N LYS A 251 22.56 -27.18 76.29
CA LYS A 251 23.50 -28.31 76.33
C LYS A 251 24.46 -28.21 77.52
N THR A 252 24.90 -27.01 77.89
CA THR A 252 25.92 -26.80 78.94
C THR A 252 25.32 -26.80 80.35
N LYS A 253 24.08 -26.32 80.55
CA LYS A 253 23.38 -26.35 81.86
C LYS A 253 23.36 -27.72 82.54
N PRO A 254 22.92 -28.82 81.88
CA PRO A 254 22.93 -30.14 82.52
C PRO A 254 24.35 -30.63 82.83
N ILE A 255 25.35 -30.26 82.02
CA ILE A 255 26.76 -30.60 82.26
C ILE A 255 27.31 -29.83 83.47
N LEU A 256 26.92 -28.57 83.66
CA LEU A 256 27.27 -27.81 84.86
C LEU A 256 26.56 -28.33 86.11
N GLU A 257 25.30 -28.75 86.00
CA GLU A 257 24.56 -29.36 87.10
C GLU A 257 25.18 -30.71 87.52
N THR A 258 25.63 -31.54 86.58
CA THR A 258 26.38 -32.76 86.92
C THR A 258 27.74 -32.43 87.52
N LEU A 259 28.46 -31.42 87.02
CA LEU A 259 29.71 -30.99 87.63
C LEU A 259 29.52 -30.47 89.06
N ARG A 260 28.43 -29.75 89.31
CA ARG A 260 28.06 -29.24 90.63
C ARG A 260 27.72 -30.37 91.60
N SER A 261 27.00 -31.39 91.14
CA SER A 261 26.72 -32.58 91.97
C SER A 261 27.99 -33.36 92.31
N TYR A 262 29.02 -33.35 91.45
CA TYR A 262 30.34 -33.90 91.80
C TYR A 262 31.12 -33.03 92.80
N GLN A 263 30.93 -31.71 92.80
CA GLN A 263 31.54 -30.81 93.79
C GLN A 263 30.90 -30.87 95.18
N ASP A 264 29.63 -31.30 95.28
CA ASP A 264 28.94 -31.49 96.56
C ASP A 264 29.38 -32.77 97.30
N LEU A 265 30.18 -33.65 96.68
CA LEU A 265 30.77 -34.82 97.34
C LEU A 265 32.14 -34.49 97.94
N PRO A 266 32.39 -34.82 99.23
CA PRO A 266 33.69 -34.60 99.86
C PRO A 266 34.82 -35.35 99.12
N PRO A 267 36.02 -34.76 98.96
CA PRO A 267 37.11 -35.32 98.16
C PRO A 267 37.80 -36.56 98.76
N ASP A 268 37.30 -37.11 99.87
CA ASP A 268 37.84 -38.31 100.53
C ASP A 268 36.83 -39.48 100.48
N LYS A 269 37.27 -40.62 99.91
CA LYS A 269 36.43 -41.78 99.54
C LYS A 269 35.72 -42.41 100.74
N ALA A 270 36.31 -42.34 101.94
CA ALA A 270 35.72 -42.89 103.16
C ALA A 270 34.58 -42.01 103.69
N LEU A 271 34.70 -40.68 103.60
CA LEU A 271 33.69 -39.72 104.06
C LEU A 271 32.51 -39.61 103.10
N ALA A 272 32.75 -39.75 101.79
CA ALA A 272 31.69 -39.83 100.79
C ALA A 272 30.79 -41.07 101.00
N ALA A 273 31.36 -42.22 101.41
CA ALA A 273 30.58 -43.41 101.72
C ALA A 273 29.69 -43.21 102.96
N LEU A 274 30.20 -42.54 103.99
CA LEU A 274 29.43 -42.24 105.21
C LEU A 274 28.31 -41.22 104.93
N ALA A 275 28.58 -40.19 104.14
CA ALA A 275 27.57 -39.23 103.70
C ALA A 275 26.46 -39.88 102.83
N ILE A 276 26.82 -40.85 101.99
CA ILE A 276 25.84 -41.66 101.24
C ILE A 276 25.02 -42.54 102.18
N GLU A 277 25.63 -43.15 103.20
CA GLU A 277 24.95 -43.97 104.21
C GLU A 277 23.98 -43.14 105.06
N ASP A 278 24.38 -41.94 105.49
CA ASP A 278 23.51 -41.01 106.23
C ASP A 278 22.36 -40.49 105.36
N LYS A 279 22.61 -40.18 104.09
CA LYS A 279 21.54 -39.81 103.15
C LYS A 279 20.63 -40.99 102.83
N LYS A 280 21.13 -42.23 102.74
CA LYS A 280 20.31 -43.45 102.64
C LYS A 280 19.46 -43.67 103.89
N ARG A 281 19.99 -43.41 105.09
CA ARG A 281 19.22 -43.45 106.34
C ARG A 281 18.13 -42.39 106.37
N GLN A 282 18.42 -41.16 105.94
CA GLN A 282 17.42 -40.10 105.81
C GLN A 282 16.34 -40.46 104.77
N TYR A 283 16.74 -41.08 103.65
CA TYR A 283 15.81 -41.57 102.63
C TYR A 283 14.93 -42.71 103.17
N ALA A 284 15.51 -43.71 103.82
CA ALA A 284 14.77 -44.82 104.41
C ALA A 284 13.85 -44.35 105.54
N ALA A 285 14.24 -43.33 106.32
CA ALA A 285 13.37 -42.72 107.32
C ALA A 285 12.20 -41.97 106.67
N ALA A 286 12.43 -41.25 105.58
CA ALA A 286 11.38 -40.57 104.83
C ALA A 286 10.45 -41.56 104.11
N GLU A 287 10.98 -42.66 103.59
CA GLU A 287 10.23 -43.76 102.96
C GLU A 287 9.38 -44.49 104.00
N LYS A 288 9.94 -44.79 105.18
CA LYS A 288 9.18 -45.36 106.30
C LYS A 288 8.10 -44.40 106.81
N TYR A 289 8.34 -43.09 106.81
CA TYR A 289 7.32 -42.09 107.12
C TYR A 289 6.22 -42.06 106.04
N LEU A 290 6.58 -42.23 104.77
CA LEU A 290 5.63 -42.33 103.65
C LEU A 290 4.82 -43.63 103.73
N GLU A 291 5.45 -44.74 104.11
CA GLU A 291 4.80 -46.04 104.38
C GLU A 291 3.87 -45.98 105.60
N ASP A 292 4.25 -45.32 106.69
CA ASP A 292 3.39 -45.10 107.86
C ASP A 292 2.19 -44.20 107.52
N VAL A 293 2.40 -43.15 106.69
CA VAL A 293 1.32 -42.31 106.16
C VAL A 293 0.40 -43.12 105.23
N LEU A 294 0.92 -44.01 104.39
CA LEU A 294 0.13 -44.90 103.53
C LEU A 294 -0.61 -45.99 104.32
N HIS A 295 -0.01 -46.57 105.37
CA HIS A 295 -0.67 -47.54 106.26
C HIS A 295 -1.76 -46.87 107.10
N SER A 296 -1.57 -45.62 107.54
CA SER A 296 -2.63 -44.84 108.19
C SER A 296 -3.82 -44.53 107.27
N ALA A 297 -3.58 -44.40 105.95
CA ALA A 297 -4.62 -44.20 104.94
C ALA A 297 -5.34 -45.50 104.51
N LEU A 298 -4.75 -46.68 104.72
CA LEU A 298 -5.36 -47.99 104.45
C LEU A 298 -6.06 -48.62 105.68
N SER A 299 -5.80 -48.13 106.89
CA SER A 299 -6.44 -48.58 108.15
C SER A 299 -7.72 -47.79 108.50
N THR A 300 -8.16 -46.89 107.62
CA THR A 300 -9.29 -45.97 107.81
C THR A 300 -10.38 -46.12 106.73
N SER A 301 -10.39 -47.26 106.03
CA SER A 301 -11.44 -47.67 105.09
C SER A 301 -11.84 -49.12 105.38
N ASP A 302 -13.00 -49.25 106.06
CA ASP A 302 -13.76 -50.41 106.56
C ASP A 302 -13.33 -51.08 107.88
#